data_AF-A0A848DPW5-F1
#
_entry.id   AF-A0A848DPW5-F1
#
_cell.length_a   1.000
_cell.length_b   1.000
_cell.length_c   1.000
_cell.angle_alpha   90.00
_cell.angle_beta   90.00
_cell.angle_gamma   90.00
#
_symmetry.space_group_name_H-M   'P 1'
#
loop_
_entity.id
_entity.type
_entity.pdbx_description
1 polymer ?
#
loop_
_entity_poly.entity_id
_entity_poly.type
_entity_poly.pdbx_seq_one_letter_code
_entity_poly.pdbx_strand_id
1 'polypeptide(L)'
;MPVRPGELLARTIRAIEVAEDTIHVVVAILLTTLGLALIIDTARQIAVILAGPYNLPGIVLAVLDETLLLFIIAELLHTVAIALRHGGALDPEPFLVIGLVAGIRRVLVLTAESEPSFHWNPQGIELLILMALILVMAITTLVWRHSIRLRENATSVTAPSPARRNRG
;
A
#
# COMPACT_ATOMS: atom_id res chain seq x y z
N MET A 1 -1.28 -35.11 -35.18
CA MET A 1 -2.30 -34.06 -35.02
C MET A 1 -1.57 -32.74 -34.80
N PRO A 2 -1.70 -31.74 -35.68
CA PRO A 2 -1.07 -30.43 -35.47
C PRO A 2 -1.80 -29.71 -34.32
N VAL A 3 -1.09 -29.49 -33.22
CA VAL A 3 -1.56 -28.74 -32.05
C VAL A 3 -1.79 -27.29 -32.50
N ARG A 4 -3.00 -26.77 -32.33
CA ARG A 4 -3.35 -25.40 -32.71
C ARG A 4 -2.60 -24.43 -31.78
N PRO A 5 -1.87 -23.42 -32.30
CA PRO A 5 -1.02 -22.53 -31.50
C PRO A 5 -1.76 -21.79 -30.36
N GLY A 6 -3.08 -21.61 -30.46
CA GLY A 6 -3.89 -21.00 -29.39
C GLY A 6 -4.10 -21.87 -28.14
N GLU A 7 -4.03 -23.19 -28.23
CA GLU A 7 -4.26 -24.09 -27.08
C GLU A 7 -3.08 -24.10 -26.11
N LEU A 8 -1.86 -23.91 -26.62
CA LEU A 8 -0.65 -23.84 -25.78
C LEU A 8 -0.63 -22.56 -24.96
N LEU A 9 -0.92 -21.41 -25.58
CA LEU A 9 -0.97 -20.12 -24.89
C LEU A 9 -2.03 -20.10 -23.78
N ALA A 10 -3.22 -20.62 -24.06
CA ALA A 10 -4.30 -20.70 -23.08
C ALA A 10 -3.97 -21.61 -21.88
N ARG A 11 -3.20 -22.69 -22.08
CA ARG A 11 -2.72 -23.56 -21.00
C ARG A 11 -1.65 -22.87 -20.16
N THR A 12 -0.71 -22.17 -20.79
CA THR A 12 0.36 -21.47 -20.07
C THR A 12 -0.19 -20.34 -19.21
N ILE A 13 -1.11 -19.53 -19.75
CA ILE A 13 -1.76 -18.44 -19.00
C ILE A 13 -2.49 -18.98 -17.78
N ARG A 14 -3.30 -20.03 -17.95
CA ARG A 14 -4.03 -20.65 -16.84
C ARG A 14 -3.10 -21.24 -15.77
N ALA A 15 -1.97 -21.81 -16.17
CA ALA A 15 -0.99 -22.32 -15.23
C ALA A 15 -0.31 -21.20 -14.43
N ILE A 16 -0.07 -20.05 -15.07
CA ILE A 16 0.47 -18.84 -14.42
C ILE A 16 -0.55 -18.27 -13.44
N GLU A 17 -1.81 -18.11 -13.83
CA GLU A 17 -2.88 -17.60 -12.95
C GLU A 17 -3.03 -18.46 -11.69
N VAL A 18 -3.05 -19.80 -11.84
CA VAL A 18 -3.14 -20.72 -10.69
C VAL A 18 -1.91 -20.62 -9.79
N ALA A 19 -0.72 -20.51 -10.36
CA ALA A 19 0.50 -20.35 -9.59
C ALA A 19 0.52 -19.01 -8.83
N GLU A 20 0.11 -17.94 -9.48
CA GLU A 20 0.00 -16.60 -8.89
C GLU A 20 -0.97 -16.58 -7.72
N ASP A 21 -2.19 -17.09 -7.90
CA ASP A 21 -3.18 -17.17 -6.83
C ASP A 21 -2.67 -18.00 -5.65
N THR A 22 -2.01 -19.13 -5.93
CA THR A 22 -1.42 -19.99 -4.90
C THR A 22 -0.36 -19.24 -4.08
N ILE A 23 0.53 -18.49 -4.75
CA ILE A 23 1.55 -17.68 -4.09
C ILE A 23 0.91 -16.62 -3.21
N HIS A 24 -0.08 -15.89 -3.71
CA HIS A 24 -0.76 -14.85 -2.94
C HIS A 24 -1.45 -15.42 -1.70
N VAL A 25 -2.09 -16.59 -1.80
CA VAL A 25 -2.70 -17.27 -0.65
C VAL A 25 -1.64 -17.65 0.39
N VAL A 26 -0.52 -18.22 -0.03
CA VAL A 26 0.58 -18.58 0.88
C VAL A 26 1.15 -17.34 1.57
N VAL A 27 1.40 -16.26 0.82
CA VAL A 27 1.89 -14.99 1.38
C VAL A 27 0.88 -14.42 2.38
N ALA A 28 -0.42 -14.45 2.08
CA ALA A 28 -1.45 -13.97 3.00
C ALA A 28 -1.45 -14.75 4.33
N ILE A 29 -1.32 -16.08 4.27
CA ILE A 29 -1.25 -16.94 5.46
C ILE A 29 0.00 -16.59 6.29
N LEU A 30 1.16 -16.44 5.65
CA LEU A 30 2.41 -16.10 6.32
C LEU A 30 2.33 -14.73 7.01
N LEU A 31 1.86 -13.70 6.29
CA LEU A 31 1.71 -12.35 6.83
C LEU A 31 0.70 -12.31 7.98
N THR A 32 -0.41 -13.02 7.86
CA THR A 32 -1.42 -13.12 8.93
C THR A 32 -0.82 -13.76 10.18
N THR A 33 -0.07 -14.85 10.00
CA THR A 33 0.60 -15.55 11.12
C THR A 33 1.64 -14.66 11.79
N LEU A 34 2.45 -13.95 11.00
CA LEU A 34 3.46 -13.03 11.51
C LEU A 34 2.83 -11.84 12.24
N GLY A 35 1.77 -11.25 11.68
CA GLY A 35 1.03 -10.18 12.33
C GLY A 35 0.43 -10.61 13.68
N LEU A 36 -0.13 -11.82 13.75
CA LEU A 36 -0.64 -12.36 15.00
C LEU A 36 0.47 -12.58 16.04
N ALA A 37 1.61 -13.11 15.63
CA ALA A 37 2.77 -13.30 16.52
C ALA A 37 3.26 -11.96 17.08
N LEU A 38 3.38 -10.94 16.24
CA LEU A 38 3.77 -9.59 16.66
C LEU A 38 2.79 -8.99 17.67
N ILE A 39 1.48 -9.10 17.43
CA ILE A 39 0.46 -8.61 18.38
C ILE A 39 0.63 -9.25 19.76
N ILE A 40 0.87 -10.56 19.80
CA ILE A 40 1.08 -11.30 21.06
C ILE A 40 2.36 -10.83 21.75
N ASP A 41 3.44 -10.65 21.00
CA ASP A 41 4.72 -10.19 21.54
C ASP A 41 4.62 -8.78 22.12
N THR A 42 4.03 -7.84 21.37
CA THR A 42 3.78 -6.47 21.83
C THR A 42 2.91 -6.40 23.07
N ALA A 43 1.83 -7.19 23.13
CA ALA A 43 0.99 -7.24 24.31
C ALA A 43 1.76 -7.72 25.55
N ARG A 44 2.66 -8.71 25.40
CA ARG A 44 3.51 -9.20 26.49
C ARG A 44 4.53 -8.15 26.91
N GLN A 45 5.17 -7.49 25.95
CA GLN A 45 6.19 -6.49 26.24
C GLN A 45 5.60 -5.30 27.00
N ILE A 46 4.43 -4.79 26.56
CA ILE A 46 3.68 -3.74 27.26
C ILE A 46 3.33 -4.18 28.69
N ALA A 47 2.87 -5.42 28.89
CA ALA A 47 2.52 -5.93 30.21
C ALA A 47 3.73 -5.98 31.17
N VAL A 48 4.91 -6.38 30.67
CA VAL A 48 6.15 -6.41 31.45
C VAL A 48 6.61 -5.00 31.81
N ILE A 49 6.57 -4.07 30.85
CA ILE A 49 6.98 -2.68 31.04
C ILE A 49 6.10 -1.98 32.08
N LEU A 50 4.79 -2.21 32.02
CA LEU A 50 3.83 -1.58 32.94
C LEU A 50 4.01 -2.04 34.40
N ALA A 51 4.62 -3.21 34.61
CA ALA A 51 4.97 -3.75 35.92
C ALA A 51 6.34 -3.27 36.45
N GLY A 52 7.16 -2.62 35.60
CA GLY A 52 8.50 -2.15 35.94
C GLY A 52 8.60 -0.64 36.26
N PRO A 53 9.83 -0.10 36.43
CA PRO A 53 10.05 1.33 36.62
C PRO A 53 9.66 2.17 35.39
N TYR A 54 8.90 3.25 35.58
CA TYR A 54 8.38 4.08 34.50
C TYR A 54 9.47 4.90 33.78
N ASN A 55 9.79 4.55 32.53
CA ASN A 55 10.66 5.31 31.63
C ASN A 55 9.92 5.74 30.35
N LEU A 56 8.97 6.67 30.46
CA LEU A 56 8.03 7.04 29.37
C LEU A 56 8.65 7.18 27.96
N PRO A 57 9.81 7.86 27.74
CA PRO A 57 10.38 7.98 26.39
C PRO A 57 10.79 6.63 25.77
N GLY A 58 11.40 5.75 26.56
CA GLY A 58 11.82 4.43 26.10
C GLY A 58 10.62 3.51 25.81
N ILE A 59 9.55 3.63 26.60
CA ILE A 59 8.30 2.91 26.38
C ILE A 59 7.65 3.34 25.07
N VAL A 60 7.57 4.65 24.81
CA VAL A 60 6.96 5.17 23.59
C VAL A 60 7.74 4.71 22.36
N LEU A 61 9.07 4.78 22.38
CA LEU A 61 9.91 4.33 21.27
C LEU A 61 9.76 2.83 21.00
N ALA A 62 9.78 1.99 22.04
CA ALA A 62 9.62 0.54 21.91
C ALA A 62 8.24 0.15 21.34
N VAL A 63 7.17 0.76 21.87
CA VAL A 63 5.80 0.52 21.37
C VAL A 63 5.65 1.02 19.93
N LEU A 64 6.27 2.14 19.59
CA LEU A 64 6.21 2.71 18.26
C LEU A 64 6.89 1.77 17.25
N ASP A 65 8.10 1.29 17.53
CA ASP A 65 8.82 0.33 16.68
C ASP A 65 7.97 -0.93 16.38
N GLU A 66 7.43 -1.58 17.42
CA GLU A 66 6.61 -2.79 17.23
C GLU A 66 5.28 -2.50 16.52
N THR A 67 4.61 -1.39 16.86
CA THR A 67 3.35 -0.99 16.21
C THR A 67 3.58 -0.67 14.75
N LEU A 68 4.71 -0.06 14.41
CA LEU A 68 5.09 0.27 13.05
C LEU A 68 5.46 -0.97 12.24
N LEU A 69 6.14 -1.94 12.86
CA LEU A 69 6.36 -3.25 12.26
C LEU A 69 5.02 -3.97 11.99
N LEU A 70 4.09 -3.96 12.94
CA LEU A 70 2.74 -4.49 12.76
C LEU A 70 2.01 -3.77 11.62
N PHE A 71 2.17 -2.45 11.52
CA PHE A 71 1.63 -1.64 10.45
C PHE A 71 2.23 -2.10 9.10
N ILE A 72 3.55 -2.34 9.00
CA ILE A 72 4.15 -2.90 7.76
C ILE A 72 3.47 -4.22 7.38
N ILE A 73 3.30 -5.16 8.31
CA ILE A 73 2.65 -6.46 8.03
C ILE A 73 1.19 -6.29 7.60
N ALA A 74 0.43 -5.43 8.28
CA ALA A 74 -0.96 -5.15 7.93
C ALA A 74 -1.10 -4.58 6.52
N GLU A 75 -0.15 -3.72 6.09
CA GLU A 75 -0.17 -3.13 4.75
C GLU A 75 0.16 -4.13 3.66
N LEU A 76 1.16 -4.98 3.90
CA LEU A 76 1.50 -6.06 2.97
C LEU A 76 0.31 -7.02 2.83
N LEU A 77 -0.35 -7.35 3.94
CA LEU A 77 -1.55 -8.18 3.92
C LEU A 77 -2.69 -7.50 3.17
N HIS A 78 -2.85 -6.18 3.30
CA HIS A 78 -3.84 -5.41 2.55
C HIS A 78 -3.58 -5.45 1.03
N THR A 79 -2.33 -5.25 0.60
CA THR A 79 -1.93 -5.37 -0.81
C THR A 79 -2.25 -6.75 -1.37
N VAL A 80 -1.89 -7.80 -0.63
CA VAL A 80 -2.13 -9.19 -1.03
C VAL A 80 -3.63 -9.50 -1.06
N ALA A 81 -4.40 -9.00 -0.10
CA ALA A 81 -5.85 -9.16 -0.07
C ALA A 81 -6.53 -8.49 -1.28
N ILE A 82 -5.98 -7.37 -1.75
CA ILE A 82 -6.47 -6.71 -2.97
C ILE A 82 -6.07 -7.48 -4.22
N ALA A 83 -4.85 -8.00 -4.29
CA ALA A 83 -4.40 -8.85 -5.39
C ALA A 83 -5.26 -10.12 -5.54
N LEU A 84 -5.60 -10.77 -4.42
CA LEU A 84 -6.51 -11.93 -4.37
C LEU A 84 -7.93 -11.60 -4.83
N ARG A 85 -8.42 -10.38 -4.59
CA ARG A 85 -9.78 -9.97 -4.98
C ARG A 85 -9.92 -9.65 -6.46
N HIS A 86 -8.84 -9.23 -7.12
CA HIS A 86 -8.84 -8.80 -8.52
C HIS A 86 -8.16 -9.80 -9.46
N GLY A 87 -7.80 -11.00 -8.96
CA GLY A 87 -7.20 -12.08 -9.77
C GLY A 87 -5.88 -11.66 -10.45
N GLY A 88 -5.03 -10.92 -9.74
CA GLY A 88 -3.73 -10.45 -10.25
C GLY A 88 -3.80 -9.22 -11.17
N ALA A 89 -4.99 -8.81 -11.62
CA ALA A 89 -5.17 -7.58 -12.38
C ALA A 89 -5.07 -6.36 -11.44
N LEU A 90 -3.87 -5.81 -11.32
CA LEU A 90 -3.64 -4.56 -10.61
C LEU A 90 -4.16 -3.40 -11.45
N ASP A 91 -5.37 -2.94 -11.16
CA ASP A 91 -5.79 -1.63 -11.63
C ASP A 91 -4.79 -0.58 -11.09
N PRO A 92 -4.25 0.31 -11.95
CA PRO A 92 -3.17 1.22 -11.55
C PRO A 92 -3.62 2.21 -10.47
N GLU A 93 -4.92 2.48 -10.34
CA GLU A 93 -5.48 3.40 -9.36
C GLU A 93 -5.36 2.91 -7.90
N PRO A 94 -5.88 1.72 -7.52
CA PRO A 94 -5.71 1.20 -6.16
C PRO A 94 -4.25 0.88 -5.81
N PHE A 95 -3.44 0.38 -6.75
CA PHE A 95 -2.03 0.09 -6.50
C PHE A 95 -1.24 1.35 -6.09
N LEU A 96 -1.44 2.47 -6.78
CA LEU A 96 -0.76 3.74 -6.45
C LEU A 96 -1.17 4.29 -5.09
N VAL A 97 -2.45 4.15 -4.71
CA VAL A 97 -2.94 4.59 -3.39
C VAL A 97 -2.31 3.77 -2.26
N ILE A 98 -2.23 2.45 -2.42
CA ILE A 98 -1.62 1.56 -1.42
C ILE A 98 -0.11 1.83 -1.35
N GLY A 99 0.58 1.99 -2.49
CA GLY A 99 2.00 2.35 -2.53
C GLY A 99 2.30 3.67 -1.83
N LEU A 100 1.40 4.66 -1.97
CA LEU A 100 1.52 5.94 -1.27
C LEU A 100 1.34 5.79 0.25
N VAL A 101 0.32 5.04 0.70
CA VAL A 101 0.08 4.79 2.12
C VAL A 101 1.24 4.01 2.74
N ALA A 102 1.75 2.99 2.06
CA ALA A 102 2.94 2.24 2.47
C ALA A 102 4.20 3.12 2.56
N GLY A 103 4.39 4.04 1.62
CA GLY A 103 5.48 5.02 1.64
C GLY A 103 5.39 5.97 2.84
N ILE A 104 4.23 6.60 3.06
CA ILE A 104 4.00 7.51 4.19
C ILE A 104 4.25 6.79 5.52
N ARG A 105 3.76 5.55 5.64
CA ARG A 105 4.00 4.66 6.78
C ARG A 105 5.49 4.50 7.06
N ARG A 106 6.30 4.15 6.07
CA ARG A 106 7.76 3.97 6.20
C ARG A 106 8.47 5.27 6.64
N VAL A 107 8.04 6.43 6.14
CA VAL A 107 8.59 7.72 6.59
C VAL A 107 8.31 7.96 8.06
N LEU A 108 7.06 7.75 8.53
CA LEU A 108 6.72 7.92 9.94
C LEU A 108 7.58 7.03 10.84
N VAL A 109 7.85 5.79 10.43
CA VAL A 109 8.76 4.87 11.13
C VAL A 109 10.16 5.43 11.25
N LEU A 110 10.75 5.74 10.10
CA LEU A 110 12.13 6.18 10.05
C LEU A 110 12.33 7.51 10.77
N THR A 111 11.33 8.40 10.76
CA THR A 111 11.39 9.66 11.51
C THR A 111 11.24 9.46 13.03
N ALA A 112 10.55 8.42 13.47
CA ALA A 112 10.38 8.08 14.87
C ALA A 112 11.62 7.43 15.48
N GLU A 113 12.30 6.59 14.69
CA GLU A 113 13.57 5.95 15.06
C GLU A 113 14.76 6.91 14.95
N SER A 114 14.67 7.94 14.09
CA SER A 114 15.75 8.91 13.92
C SER A 114 15.84 9.89 15.10
N GLU A 115 17.06 10.05 15.63
CA GLU A 115 17.35 11.16 16.55
C GLU A 115 17.13 12.51 15.85
N PRO A 116 16.75 13.57 16.58
CA PRO A 116 16.42 14.89 16.01
C PRO A 116 17.59 15.58 15.27
N SER A 117 18.80 15.03 15.32
CA SER A 117 19.96 15.50 14.56
C SER A 117 20.08 14.78 13.22
N PHE A 118 19.82 15.52 12.13
CA PHE A 118 20.09 15.06 10.76
C PHE A 118 21.61 14.89 10.56
N HIS A 119 22.07 13.66 10.61
CA HIS A 119 23.44 13.30 10.25
C HIS A 119 23.49 12.79 8.81
N TRP A 120 24.58 13.10 8.10
CA TRP A 120 24.87 12.60 6.75
C TRP A 120 25.29 11.12 6.77
N ASN A 121 24.43 10.25 7.30
CA ASN A 121 24.59 8.79 7.36
C ASN A 121 23.67 8.15 6.28
N PRO A 122 23.93 6.90 5.83
CA PRO A 122 23.02 6.13 4.98
C PRO A 122 21.53 6.23 5.34
N GLN A 123 21.16 6.22 6.62
CA GLN A 123 19.75 6.37 7.04
C GLN A 123 19.16 7.75 6.72
N GLY A 124 19.95 8.83 6.87
CA GLY A 124 19.50 10.18 6.52
C GLY A 124 19.29 10.35 5.01
N ILE A 125 20.12 9.68 4.20
CA ILE A 125 19.97 9.65 2.74
C ILE A 125 18.75 8.82 2.33
N GLU A 126 18.54 7.65 2.95
CA GLU A 126 17.34 6.82 2.73
C GLU A 126 16.05 7.61 3.00
N LEU A 127 16.00 8.31 4.14
CA LEU A 127 14.88 9.19 4.51
C LEU A 127 14.62 10.29 3.47
N LEU A 128 15.67 10.96 2.99
CA LEU A 128 15.55 12.04 2.02
C LEU A 128 15.03 11.49 0.67
N ILE A 129 15.55 10.36 0.21
CA ILE A 129 15.10 9.69 -1.01
C ILE A 129 13.64 9.26 -0.89
N LEU A 130 13.25 8.65 0.24
CA LEU A 130 11.87 8.22 0.46
C LEU A 130 10.89 9.41 0.50
N MET A 131 11.25 10.50 1.19
CA MET A 131 10.45 11.73 1.18
C MET A 131 10.31 12.31 -0.24
N ALA A 132 11.40 12.37 -1.01
CA ALA A 132 11.37 12.85 -2.39
C ALA A 132 10.49 11.93 -3.27
N LEU A 133 10.61 10.61 -3.14
CA LEU A 133 9.80 9.64 -3.87
C LEU A 133 8.32 9.78 -3.57
N ILE A 134 7.95 9.90 -2.29
CA ILE A 134 6.56 10.11 -1.86
C ILE A 134 6.01 11.43 -2.38
N LEU A 135 6.81 12.50 -2.36
CA LEU A 135 6.41 13.80 -2.90
C LEU A 135 6.13 13.71 -4.40
N VAL A 136 7.01 13.06 -5.18
CA VAL A 136 6.82 12.83 -6.62
C VAL A 136 5.54 12.02 -6.86
N MET A 137 5.38 10.90 -6.15
CA MET A 137 4.19 10.05 -6.19
C MET A 137 2.90 10.82 -5.88
N ALA A 138 2.91 11.65 -4.84
CA ALA A 138 1.78 12.48 -4.45
C ALA A 138 1.45 13.53 -5.53
N ILE A 139 2.47 14.22 -6.06
CA ILE A 139 2.30 15.20 -7.15
C ILE A 139 1.72 14.52 -8.39
N THR A 140 2.27 13.38 -8.81
CA THR A 140 1.75 12.60 -9.94
C THR A 140 0.28 12.25 -9.74
N THR A 141 -0.08 11.79 -8.53
CA THR A 141 -1.45 11.43 -8.19
C THR A 141 -2.39 12.64 -8.18
N LEU A 142 -1.94 13.80 -7.68
CA LEU A 142 -2.70 15.05 -7.69
C LEU A 142 -2.92 15.57 -9.11
N VAL A 143 -1.88 15.57 -9.95
CA VAL A 143 -1.96 15.98 -11.35
C VAL A 143 -2.92 15.08 -12.12
N TRP A 144 -2.84 13.77 -11.92
CA TRP A 144 -3.75 12.79 -12.50
C TRP A 144 -5.20 13.04 -12.06
N ARG A 145 -5.44 13.21 -10.76
CA ARG A 145 -6.79 13.51 -10.23
C ARG A 145 -7.34 14.83 -10.76
N HIS A 146 -6.50 15.85 -10.90
CA HIS A 146 -6.91 17.14 -11.43
C HIS A 146 -7.26 17.04 -12.92
N SER A 147 -6.46 16.33 -13.72
CA SER A 147 -6.69 16.19 -15.16
C SER A 147 -7.98 15.43 -15.51
N ILE A 148 -8.38 14.44 -14.69
CA ILE A 148 -9.65 13.74 -14.83
C ILE A 148 -10.83 14.70 -14.59
N ARG A 149 -10.80 15.48 -13.50
CA ARG A 149 -11.86 16.45 -13.17
C ARG A 149 -12.04 17.52 -14.26
N LEU A 150 -10.96 17.95 -14.90
CA LEU A 150 -11.02 18.93 -15.98
C LEU A 150 -11.72 18.39 -17.23
N ARG A 151 -11.56 17.10 -17.54
CA ARG A 151 -12.24 16.44 -18.67
C ARG A 151 -13.74 16.30 -18.45
N GLU A 152 -14.16 16.00 -17.23
CA GLU A 152 -15.59 15.91 -16.84
C GLU A 152 -16.29 17.28 -16.94
N ASN A 153 -15.61 18.36 -16.55
CA ASN A 153 -16.15 19.72 -16.66
C ASN A 153 -16.25 20.21 -18.12
N ALA A 154 -15.29 19.85 -18.99
CA ALA A 154 -15.35 20.21 -20.41
C ALA A 154 -16.48 19.49 -21.16
N THR A 155 -16.77 18.24 -20.79
CA THR A 155 -17.83 17.44 -21.42
C THR A 155 -19.24 17.88 -21.00
N SER A 156 -19.43 18.40 -19.78
CA SER A 156 -20.72 18.96 -19.34
C SER A 156 -21.03 20.33 -19.96
N VAL A 157 -20.02 21.15 -20.24
CA VAL A 157 -20.17 22.46 -20.91
C VAL A 157 -20.49 22.32 -22.40
N THR A 158 -20.02 21.24 -23.04
CA THR A 158 -20.20 21.01 -24.49
C THR A 158 -21.43 20.14 -24.81
N ALA A 159 -22.13 19.62 -23.80
CA ALA A 159 -23.35 18.85 -24.00
C ALA A 159 -24.44 19.76 -24.60
N PRO A 160 -24.97 19.48 -25.80
CA PRO A 160 -25.98 20.32 -26.41
C PRO A 160 -27.22 20.34 -25.51
N SER A 161 -27.63 21.54 -25.10
CA SER A 161 -28.86 21.76 -24.35
C SER A 161 -29.98 20.99 -25.04
N PRO A 162 -30.68 20.05 -24.36
CA PRO A 162 -31.74 19.28 -24.99
C PRO A 162 -32.77 20.29 -25.47
N ALA A 163 -32.79 20.47 -26.79
CA ALA A 163 -33.68 21.39 -27.49
C ALA A 163 -35.06 21.17 -26.92
N ARG A 164 -35.61 22.24 -26.33
CA ARG A 164 -36.92 22.30 -25.71
C ARG A 164 -37.90 21.76 -26.74
N ARG A 165 -38.21 20.45 -26.62
CA ARG A 165 -39.10 19.74 -27.52
C ARG A 165 -40.46 20.36 -27.30
N ASN A 166 -40.80 21.26 -28.22
CA ASN A 166 -42.04 21.99 -28.32
C ASN A 166 -43.21 21.04 -28.03
N ARG A 167 -43.86 21.22 -26.88
CA ARG A 167 -45.16 20.60 -26.59
C ARG A 167 -46.20 21.68 -26.86
N GLY A 168 -47.07 21.39 -27.83
CA GLY A 168 -48.43 21.92 -27.92
C GLY A 168 -48.52 23.36 -28.38
#